data_AF-A0A3A5KD18-F1
#
_entry.id   AF-A0A3A5KD18-F1
#
_cell.length_a   1.000
_cell.length_b   1.000
_cell.length_c   1.000
_cell.angle_alpha   90.00
_cell.angle_beta   90.00
_cell.angle_gamma   90.00
#
_symmetry.space_group_name_H-M   'P 1'
#
loop_
_entity.id
_entity.type
_entity.pdbx_description
1 polymer ?
#
loop_
_entity_poly.entity_id
_entity_poly.type
_entity_poly.pdbx_seq_one_letter_code
_entity_poly.pdbx_strand_id
1 'polypeptide(L)' 'MAACLGPVRLPSGELTQRDVERLWISDRKALINCGKRHAALRDFYHERDADLRNIEKRKGWAGE' A
#
# COMPACT_ATOMS: atom_id res chain seq x y z
N MET A 1 1.95 8.86 17.96
CA MET A 1 2.17 7.70 17.05
C MET A 1 3.23 8.10 16.02
N ALA A 2 4.23 7.27 15.77
CA ALA A 2 5.26 7.58 14.75
C ALA A 2 4.67 7.49 13.34
N ALA A 3 4.96 8.46 12.47
CA ALA A 3 4.54 8.43 11.07
C ALA A 3 5.05 7.17 10.34
N CYS A 4 4.40 6.75 9.25
CA CYS A 4 4.99 5.74 8.38
C CYS A 4 6.23 6.32 7.72
N LEU A 5 7.31 5.54 7.69
CA LEU A 5 8.48 5.91 6.91
C LEU A 5 8.10 5.92 5.43
N GLY A 6 8.39 7.02 4.76
CA GLY A 6 8.23 7.13 3.32
C GLY A 6 9.34 6.40 2.56
N PRO A 7 9.32 6.46 1.22
CA PRO A 7 10.31 5.81 0.37
C PRO A 7 11.74 6.21 0.75
N VAL A 8 12.68 5.27 0.65
CA VAL A 8 14.10 5.56 0.87
C VAL A 8 14.58 6.63 -0.14
N ARG A 9 15.32 7.63 0.35
CA ARG A 9 15.96 8.61 -0.53
C ARG A 9 17.15 7.96 -1.21
N LEU A 10 17.19 7.98 -2.53
CA LEU A 10 18.33 7.47 -3.28
C LEU A 10 19.54 8.38 -3.07
N PRO A 11 20.72 7.81 -2.77
CA PRO A 11 21.94 8.60 -2.68
C PRO A 11 22.36 9.08 -4.07
N SER A 12 23.14 10.15 -4.11
CA SER A 12 23.73 10.65 -5.35
C SER A 12 24.86 9.74 -5.82
N GLY A 13 24.89 9.44 -7.12
CA GLY A 13 25.94 8.66 -7.76
C GLY A 13 25.47 7.30 -8.28
N GLU A 14 26.42 6.52 -8.79
CA GLU A 14 26.14 5.17 -9.27
C GLU A 14 25.87 4.22 -8.09
N LEU A 15 24.79 3.45 -8.20
CA LEU A 15 24.42 2.46 -7.20
C LEU A 15 24.98 1.11 -7.60
N THR A 16 25.68 0.46 -6.67
CA THR A 16 26.03 -0.95 -6.87
C THR A 16 24.80 -1.83 -6.66
N GLN A 17 24.82 -3.05 -7.20
CA GLN A 17 23.76 -4.04 -6.96
C GLN A 17 23.49 -4.25 -5.46
N ARG A 18 24.55 -4.29 -4.64
CA ARG A 18 24.44 -4.41 -3.18
C ARG A 18 23.70 -3.23 -2.56
N ASP A 19 23.95 -2.01 -3.04
CA ASP A 19 23.29 -0.81 -2.52
C ASP A 19 21.80 -0.82 -2.84
N VAL A 20 21.45 -1.20 -4.08
CA VAL A 20 20.05 -1.35 -4.51
C VAL A 20 19.32 -2.37 -3.63
N GLU A 21 19.91 -3.55 -3.43
CA GLU A 21 19.31 -4.59 -2.59
C GLU A 21 19.09 -4.12 -1.16
N ARG A 22 20.07 -3.43 -0.57
CA ARG A 22 19.95 -2.88 0.80
C ARG A 22 18.83 -1.85 0.90
N LEU A 23 18.78 -0.92 -0.05
CA LEU A 23 17.76 0.13 -0.11
C LEU A 23 16.36 -0.49 -0.29
N TRP A 24 16.24 -1.48 -1.18
CA TRP A 24 15.00 -2.21 -1.42
C TRP A 24 14.48 -2.97 -0.19
N ILE A 25 15.36 -3.68 0.52
CA ILE A 25 15.00 -4.40 1.74
C ILE A 25 14.46 -3.43 2.81
N SER A 26 15.14 -2.29 2.99
CA SER A 26 14.73 -1.26 3.93
C SER A 26 13.34 -0.71 3.60
N ASP A 27 13.12 -0.37 2.33
CA ASP A 27 11.85 0.16 1.84
C ASP A 27 10.70 -0.85 2.03
N ARG A 28 10.93 -2.09 1.60
CA ARG A 28 9.97 -3.19 1.74
C ARG A 28 9.59 -3.43 3.20
N LYS A 29 10.56 -3.38 4.13
CA LYS A 29 10.31 -3.54 5.57
C LYS A 29 9.46 -2.40 6.12
N ALA A 30 9.75 -1.16 5.72
CA ALA A 30 8.95 0.01 6.11
C ALA A 30 7.50 -0.12 5.65
N LEU A 31 7.28 -0.52 4.39
CA LEU A 31 5.94 -0.73 3.83
C LEU A 31 5.16 -1.81 4.58
N ILE A 32 5.77 -2.97 4.83
CA ILE A 32 5.12 -4.08 5.55
C ILE A 32 4.74 -3.67 6.97
N ASN A 33 5.65 -3.00 7.69
CA ASN A 33 5.39 -2.58 9.06
C ASN A 33 4.29 -1.51 9.15
N CYS A 34 4.32 -0.52 8.24
CA CYS A 34 3.25 0.48 8.13
C CYS A 34 1.91 -0.19 7.81
N GLY A 35 1.88 -1.08 6.81
CA GLY A 35 0.68 -1.80 6.42
C GLY A 35 0.10 -2.65 7.56
N LYS A 36 0.93 -3.37 8.32
CA LYS A 36 0.51 -4.12 9.51
C LYS A 36 -0.11 -3.21 10.57
N ARG A 37 0.50 -2.05 10.83
CA ARG A 37 0.02 -1.09 11.83
C ARG A 37 -1.34 -0.49 11.45
N HIS A 38 -1.59 -0.28 10.16
CA HIS A 38 -2.82 0.31 9.65
C HIS A 38 -3.74 -0.72 8.98
N ALA A 39 -3.58 -2.01 9.29
CA ALA A 39 -4.31 -3.10 8.65
C ALA A 39 -5.83 -2.94 8.79
N ALA A 40 -6.32 -2.63 9.99
CA ALA A 40 -7.75 -2.43 10.23
C ALA A 40 -8.34 -1.31 9.37
N LEU A 41 -7.61 -0.20 9.18
CA LEU A 41 -8.07 0.91 8.34
C LEU A 41 -8.08 0.52 6.85
N ARG A 42 -7.02 -0.17 6.39
CA ARG A 42 -6.96 -0.72 5.04
C ARG A 42 -8.13 -1.65 4.76
N ASP A 43 -8.40 -2.57 5.69
CA ASP A 43 -9.45 -3.60 5.55
C ASP A 43 -10.83 -2.96 5.50
N PHE A 44 -11.09 -1.96 6.37
CA PHE A 44 -12.31 -1.18 6.33
C PHE A 44 -12.57 -0.54 4.95
N TYR A 45 -11.58 0.15 4.37
CA TYR A 45 -11.75 0.76 3.05
C TYR A 45 -11.91 -0.27 1.94
N HIS A 46 -11.18 -1.39 2.03
CA HIS A 46 -11.29 -2.48 1.06
C HIS A 46 -12.69 -3.09 1.04
N GLU A 47 -13.26 -3.37 2.22
CA GLU A 47 -14.63 -3.90 2.38
C GLU A 47 -15.68 -2.91 1.88
N ARG A 48 -15.61 -1.65 2.34
CA ARG A 48 -16.53 -0.60 1.88
C ARG A 48 -16.55 -0.45 0.36
N ASP A 49 -15.37 -0.41 -0.25
CA ASP A 49 -15.27 -0.23 -1.70
C ASP A 49 -15.76 -1.47 -2.47
N ALA A 50 -15.63 -2.67 -1.90
CA ALA A 50 -16.23 -3.88 -2.46
C ALA A 50 -17.76 -3.81 -2.41
N ASP A 51 -18.34 -3.35 -1.32
CA ASP A 51 -19.79 -3.18 -1.18
C ASP A 51 -20.34 -2.14 -2.14
N LEU A 52 -19.65 -1.00 -2.29
CA LEU A 52 -20.03 0.04 -3.25
C LEU A 52 -20.05 -0.49 -4.70
N ARG A 53 -19.01 -1.23 -5.10
CA ARG A 53 -18.96 -1.89 -6.42
C ARG A 53 -20.07 -2.92 -6.60
N ASN A 54 -20.43 -3.65 -5.55
CA ASN A 54 -21.52 -4.62 -5.60
C ASN A 54 -22.89 -3.94 -5.74
N ILE A 55 -23.11 -2.82 -5.05
CA ILE A 55 -24.32 -2.01 -5.19
C ILE A 55 -24.44 -1.46 -6.62
N GLU A 56 -23.35 -0.93 -7.17
CA GLU A 56 -23.31 -0.43 -8.54
C GLU A 56 -23.66 -1.52 -9.56
N LYS A 57 -23.05 -2.71 -9.45
CA LYS A 57 -23.38 -3.87 -10.29
C LYS A 57 -24.86 -4.26 -10.20
N ARG A 58 -25.43 -4.30 -9.00
CA ARG A 58 -26.86 -4.62 -8.79
C ARG A 58 -27.78 -3.59 -9.44
N LYS A 59 -27.44 -2.30 -9.34
CA LYS A 59 -28.19 -1.23 -10.02
C LYS A 59 -28.09 -1.34 -11.54
N GLY A 60 -26.93 -1.71 -12.08
CA GLY A 60 -26.74 -1.95 -13.51
C GLY A 60 -27.52 -3.15 -14.03
N TRP A 61 -27.73 -4.20 -13.22
CA TRP A 61 -28.53 -5.37 -13.60
C TRP A 61 -30.05 -5.14 -13.47
N ALA A 62 -30.47 -4.25 -12.58
CA ALA A 62 -31.89 -3.90 -12.40
C ALA A 62 -32.41 -2.86 -13.42
N GLY A 63 -31.60 -2.50 -14.42
CA GLY A 63 -31.87 -1.44 -15.40
C GLY A 63 -32.02 -1.91 -16.85
N GLU A 64 -32.55 -3.12 -17.07
CA GLU A 64 -33.10 -3.62 -18.35
C GLU A 64 -34.56 -4.03 -18.17
#